data_AF-A0A947N7I8-F1
#
_entry.id   AF-A0A947N7I8-F1
#
_cell.length_a   1.000
_cell.length_b   1.000
_cell.length_c   1.000
_cell.angle_alpha   90.00
_cell.angle_beta   90.00
_cell.angle_gamma   90.00
#
_symmetry.space_group_name_H-M   'P 1'
#
loop_
_entity.id
_entity.type
_entity.pdbx_description
1 polymer ?
#
loop_
_entity_poly.entity_id
_entity_poly.type
_entity_poly.pdbx_seq_one_letter_code
_entity_poly.pdbx_strand_id
1 'polypeptide(L)'
;MTDFKNLSRRHFIRVSVMAGGGLLVSCGGGSSSSGGNSPSNPPTDNGGSPVTPAEAFQVGQFMRISTDNKITVLVGAAELGQGALTAIPMIVAEELDADWSQVNAELSPVAATFNNPYF
;
A
#
# COMPACT_ATOMS: atom_id res chain seq x y z
N MET A 1 32.55 -22.72 16.13
CA MET A 1 32.14 -21.44 16.75
C MET A 1 31.26 -20.73 15.72
N THR A 2 29.94 -20.89 15.79
CA THR A 2 29.00 -20.44 14.74
C THR A 2 28.77 -18.93 14.81
N ASP A 3 29.00 -18.24 13.70
CA ASP A 3 28.77 -16.80 13.54
C ASP A 3 27.27 -16.47 13.45
N PHE A 4 26.65 -16.12 14.58
CA PHE A 4 25.24 -15.72 14.68
C PHE A 4 24.96 -14.24 14.33
N LYS A 5 25.92 -13.52 13.74
CA LYS A 5 25.87 -12.04 13.64
C LYS A 5 25.01 -11.45 12.52
N ASN A 6 24.33 -12.24 11.68
CA ASN A 6 23.53 -11.67 10.57
C ASN A 6 22.26 -12.47 10.20
N LEU A 7 21.51 -12.95 11.18
CA LEU A 7 20.19 -13.55 10.93
C LEU A 7 19.13 -12.43 10.81
N SER A 8 18.75 -12.10 9.57
CA SER A 8 17.63 -11.19 9.33
C SER A 8 16.33 -11.79 9.90
N ARG A 9 15.56 -10.99 10.63
CA ARG A 9 14.27 -11.38 11.26
C ARG A 9 13.34 -12.09 10.26
N ARG A 10 13.35 -11.64 9.00
CA ARG A 10 12.57 -12.23 7.89
C ARG A 10 13.02 -13.63 7.52
N HIS A 11 14.33 -13.90 7.56
CA HIS A 11 14.88 -15.23 7.29
C HIS A 11 14.54 -16.21 8.41
N PHE A 12 14.62 -15.76 9.67
CA PHE A 12 14.19 -16.54 10.82
C PHE A 12 12.71 -16.96 10.72
N ILE A 13 11.81 -16.02 10.40
CA ILE A 13 10.38 -16.30 10.23
C ILE A 13 10.12 -17.27 9.06
N ARG A 14 10.85 -17.13 7.94
CA ARG A 14 10.72 -18.05 6.80
C ARG A 14 11.13 -19.48 7.15
N VAL A 15 12.25 -19.64 7.85
CA VAL A 15 12.77 -20.96 8.26
C VAL A 15 11.86 -21.60 9.31
N SER A 16 11.38 -20.83 10.30
CA SER A 16 10.51 -21.37 11.34
C SER A 16 9.14 -21.80 10.80
N VAL A 17 8.58 -21.08 9.82
CA VAL A 17 7.28 -21.46 9.23
C VAL A 17 7.40 -22.68 8.30
N MET A 18 8.49 -22.79 7.52
CA MET A 18 8.73 -23.99 6.70
C MET A 18 8.93 -25.25 7.57
N ALA A 19 9.62 -25.13 8.70
CA ALA A 19 9.80 -26.24 9.64
C ALA A 19 8.56 -26.52 10.51
N GLY A 20 7.75 -25.49 10.81
CA GLY A 20 6.60 -25.55 11.72
C GLY A 20 5.24 -25.77 11.07
N GLY A 21 5.14 -25.78 9.73
CA GLY A 21 3.89 -26.07 9.01
C GLY A 21 2.82 -24.97 9.06
N GLY A 22 3.20 -23.70 9.26
CA GLY A 22 2.27 -22.57 9.30
C GLY A 22 1.83 -22.07 7.92
N LEU A 23 0.61 -21.55 7.81
CA LEU A 23 0.10 -20.90 6.60
C LEU A 23 0.64 -19.45 6.52
N LEU A 24 1.44 -19.15 5.50
CA LEU A 24 1.84 -17.77 5.18
C LEU A 24 0.94 -17.19 4.10
N VAL A 25 0.17 -16.16 4.47
CA VAL A 25 -0.59 -15.35 3.53
C VAL A 25 0.30 -14.17 3.12
N SER A 26 0.80 -14.23 1.88
CA SER A 26 1.51 -13.12 1.25
C SER A 26 0.51 -12.29 0.45
N CYS A 27 0.15 -11.10 0.93
CA CYS A 27 -0.54 -10.11 0.10
C CYS A 27 0.52 -9.29 -0.65
N GLY A 28 0.85 -9.71 -1.86
CA GLY A 28 1.71 -8.97 -2.77
C GLY A 28 1.00 -8.88 -4.11
N GLY A 29 0.58 -7.67 -4.49
CA GLY A 29 0.14 -7.39 -5.86
C GLY A 29 1.25 -7.77 -6.83
N GLY A 30 0.88 -8.43 -7.93
CA GLY A 30 1.81 -8.94 -8.92
C GLY A 30 2.76 -7.86 -9.41
N SER A 31 4.05 -7.98 -9.06
CA SER A 31 5.10 -7.34 -9.84
C SER A 31 5.31 -8.18 -11.09
N SER A 32 4.68 -7.78 -12.19
CA SER A 32 5.06 -8.22 -13.53
C SER A 32 6.50 -7.76 -13.76
N SER A 33 7.46 -8.62 -13.45
CA SER A 33 8.86 -8.41 -13.79
C SER A 33 9.04 -8.68 -15.30
N SER A 34 8.78 -7.68 -16.15
CA SER A 34 9.54 -7.57 -17.39
C SER A 34 10.82 -6.80 -17.09
N GLY A 35 11.95 -7.50 -17.21
CA GLY A 35 13.26 -7.01 -16.82
C GLY A 35 13.66 -5.71 -17.51
N GLY A 36 14.33 -4.85 -16.77
CA GLY A 36 14.92 -3.61 -17.26
C GLY A 36 15.63 -2.86 -16.16
N ASN A 37 16.85 -3.29 -15.82
CA ASN A 37 17.79 -2.46 -15.07
C ASN A 37 18.14 -1.25 -15.95
N SER A 38 17.65 -0.06 -15.63
CA SER A 38 18.24 1.21 -16.05
C SER A 38 17.83 2.33 -15.09
N PRO A 39 18.78 3.09 -14.51
CA PRO A 39 18.48 4.27 -13.72
C PRO A 39 18.25 5.44 -14.68
N SER A 40 17.03 5.95 -14.79
CA SER A 40 16.76 7.17 -15.55
C SER A 40 15.77 8.06 -14.80
N ASN A 41 16.31 9.19 -14.33
CA ASN A 41 15.75 10.45 -13.83
C ASN A 41 14.24 10.59 -13.52
N PRO A 42 13.90 11.37 -12.48
CA PRO A 42 12.51 11.77 -12.19
C PRO A 42 11.98 12.74 -13.27
N PRO A 43 10.71 12.63 -13.68
CA PRO A 43 10.03 13.69 -14.41
C PRO A 43 9.68 14.82 -13.44
N THR A 44 10.21 16.01 -13.74
CA THR A 44 9.78 17.29 -13.16
C THR A 44 8.46 17.69 -13.83
N ASP A 45 7.38 17.67 -13.06
CA ASP A 45 6.04 18.15 -13.42
C ASP A 45 5.39 18.67 -12.12
N ASN A 46 4.72 19.81 -12.22
CA ASN A 46 4.35 20.72 -11.14
C ASN A 46 2.91 20.48 -10.65
N GLY A 47 2.71 20.51 -9.33
CA GLY A 47 1.39 20.83 -8.73
C GLY A 47 0.70 19.66 -8.04
N GLY A 48 1.17 19.35 -6.83
CA GLY A 48 0.59 18.35 -5.95
C GLY A 48 1.72 17.73 -5.15
N SER A 49 1.81 18.07 -3.86
CA SER A 49 2.93 17.68 -3.00
C SER A 49 3.32 16.21 -3.21
N PRO A 50 4.52 15.90 -3.73
CA PRO A 50 5.01 14.54 -3.73
C PRO A 50 5.35 14.25 -2.27
N VAL A 51 4.41 13.62 -1.55
CA VAL A 51 4.79 12.83 -0.38
C VAL A 51 5.80 11.81 -0.90
N THR A 52 7.07 12.10 -0.62
CA THR A 52 8.22 11.28 -0.96
C THR A 52 7.89 9.82 -0.61
N PRO A 53 7.95 8.87 -1.56
CA PRO A 53 7.66 7.45 -1.33
C PRO A 53 8.60 6.73 -0.36
N ALA A 54 9.29 7.45 0.51
CA ALA A 54 9.99 6.85 1.62
C ALA A 54 8.94 6.27 2.58
N GLU A 55 8.71 4.97 2.44
CA GLU A 55 8.21 4.05 3.47
C GLU A 55 6.68 3.87 3.64
N ALA A 56 5.83 4.39 2.76
CA ALA A 56 4.41 4.07 2.84
C ALA A 56 4.11 2.64 2.31
N PHE A 57 3.50 1.80 3.14
CA PHE A 57 2.99 0.49 2.74
C PHE A 57 1.72 0.64 1.90
N GLN A 58 1.78 0.25 0.63
CA GLN A 58 0.64 0.33 -0.28
C GLN A 58 -0.13 -0.99 -0.30
N VAL A 59 -1.45 -0.91 -0.09
CA VAL A 59 -2.38 -2.05 -0.16
C VAL A 59 -3.16 -1.92 -1.46
N GLY A 60 -2.70 -2.64 -2.49
CA GLY A 60 -3.21 -2.44 -3.84
C GLY A 60 -3.03 -0.99 -4.30
N GLN A 61 -3.97 -0.50 -5.11
CA GLN A 61 -3.89 0.85 -5.68
C GLN A 61 -4.71 1.88 -4.91
N PHE A 62 -5.66 1.44 -4.07
CA PHE A 62 -6.64 2.31 -3.42
C PHE A 62 -6.36 2.62 -1.95
N MET A 63 -5.30 2.07 -1.36
CA MET A 63 -5.00 2.29 0.06
C MET A 63 -3.50 2.40 0.31
N ARG A 64 -3.12 3.33 1.18
CA ARG A 64 -1.75 3.56 1.60
C ARG A 64 -1.70 3.75 3.12
N ILE A 65 -0.75 3.10 3.77
CA ILE A 65 -0.45 3.25 5.19
C ILE A 65 0.96 3.83 5.32
N SER A 66 1.06 5.04 5.84
CA SER A 66 2.33 5.73 6.05
C SER A 66 3.02 5.22 7.34
N THR A 67 4.33 5.45 7.48
CA THR A 67 5.09 5.05 8.68
C THR A 67 4.69 5.81 9.95
N ASP A 68 3.98 6.93 9.80
CA ASP A 68 3.37 7.69 10.88
C ASP A 68 1.96 7.18 11.26
N ASN A 69 1.60 5.96 10.87
CA ASN A 69 0.29 5.30 11.11
C ASN A 69 -0.91 5.98 10.45
N LYS A 70 -0.70 6.93 9.52
CA LYS A 70 -1.81 7.49 8.75
C LYS A 70 -2.25 6.55 7.65
N ILE A 71 -3.55 6.33 7.57
CA ILE A 71 -4.20 5.51 6.55
C ILE A 71 -4.86 6.47 5.56
N THR A 72 -4.46 6.39 4.30
CA THR A 72 -5.10 7.12 3.20
C THR A 72 -5.87 6.13 2.34
N VAL A 73 -7.17 6.37 2.16
CA VAL A 73 -8.05 5.60 1.28
C VAL A 73 -8.38 6.46 0.05
N LEU A 74 -8.06 5.95 -1.12
CA LEU A 74 -8.45 6.55 -2.38
C LEU A 74 -9.83 6.02 -2.78
N VAL A 75 -10.75 6.93 -3.06
CA VAL A 75 -12.12 6.65 -3.51
C VAL A 75 -12.22 7.03 -4.99
N GLY A 76 -13.13 6.40 -5.74
CA GLY A 76 -13.30 6.65 -7.18
C GLY A 76 -13.39 8.14 -7.54
N ALA A 77 -13.03 8.49 -8.78
CA ALA A 77 -12.69 9.86 -9.20
C ALA A 77 -13.79 10.93 -9.00
N ALA A 78 -15.05 10.55 -8.72
CA ALA A 78 -16.14 11.50 -8.52
C ALA A 78 -17.00 11.16 -7.30
N GLU A 79 -17.30 12.19 -6.51
CA GLU A 79 -18.27 12.18 -5.42
C GLU A 79 -19.31 13.28 -5.70
N LEU A 80 -20.58 12.90 -5.77
CA LEU A 80 -21.70 13.78 -6.12
C LEU A 80 -22.78 13.78 -5.01
N GLY A 81 -22.39 13.51 -3.76
CA GLY A 81 -23.26 13.50 -2.59
C GLY A 81 -23.77 12.13 -2.15
N GLN A 82 -23.26 11.03 -2.73
CA GLN A 82 -23.64 9.67 -2.33
C GLN A 82 -23.06 9.23 -0.98
N GLY A 83 -22.05 9.93 -0.47
CA GLY A 83 -21.36 9.64 0.79
C GLY A 83 -20.20 8.64 0.67
N ALA A 84 -19.67 8.39 -0.52
CA ALA A 84 -18.60 7.41 -0.73
C ALA A 84 -17.28 7.80 -0.03
N LEU A 85 -16.96 9.09 0.01
CA LEU A 85 -15.81 9.64 0.75
C LEU A 85 -15.96 9.53 2.28
N THR A 86 -17.12 9.12 2.79
CA THR A 86 -17.36 8.93 4.22
C THR A 86 -17.55 7.46 4.55
N ALA A 87 -18.44 6.77 3.83
CA ALA A 87 -18.77 5.37 4.08
C ALA A 87 -17.58 4.43 3.90
N ILE A 88 -16.81 4.57 2.81
CA ILE A 88 -15.70 3.66 2.51
C ILE A 88 -14.57 3.79 3.56
N PRO A 89 -14.09 4.99 3.92
CA PRO A 89 -13.08 5.13 4.97
C PRO A 89 -13.57 4.67 6.35
N MET A 90 -14.87 4.83 6.68
CA MET A 90 -15.41 4.32 7.95
C MET A 90 -15.32 2.79 8.03
N ILE A 91 -15.69 2.09 6.96
CA ILE A 91 -15.54 0.63 6.89
C ILE A 91 -14.07 0.24 7.04
N VAL A 92 -13.15 0.96 6.39
CA VAL A 92 -11.71 0.70 6.52
C VAL A 92 -11.22 0.92 7.95
N ALA A 93 -11.67 1.97 8.62
CA ALA A 93 -11.31 2.25 10.01
C ALA A 93 -11.77 1.12 10.94
N GLU A 94 -13.00 0.63 10.74
CA GLU A 94 -13.58 -0.47 11.53
C GLU A 94 -12.84 -1.80 11.30
N GLU A 95 -12.55 -2.17 10.06
CA GLU A 95 -11.87 -3.42 9.73
C GLU A 95 -10.41 -3.45 10.19
N LEU A 96 -9.75 -2.29 10.25
CA LEU A 96 -8.37 -2.17 10.72
C LEU A 96 -8.24 -1.87 12.22
N ASP A 97 -9.37 -1.70 12.92
CA ASP A 97 -9.43 -1.24 14.32
C ASP A 97 -8.56 0.01 14.54
N ALA A 98 -8.67 0.96 13.60
CA ALA A 98 -7.85 2.17 13.57
C ALA A 98 -8.62 3.37 14.14
N ASP A 99 -7.92 4.27 14.83
CA ASP A 99 -8.49 5.55 15.24
C ASP A 99 -8.91 6.35 14.00
N TRP A 100 -10.17 6.78 13.97
CA TRP A 100 -10.75 7.61 12.93
C TRP A 100 -9.90 8.87 12.64
N SER A 101 -9.23 9.42 13.66
CA SER A 101 -8.34 10.58 13.49
C SER A 101 -7.15 10.34 12.55
N GLN A 102 -6.79 9.07 12.32
CA GLN A 102 -5.67 8.65 11.48
C GLN A 102 -6.10 8.25 10.06
N VAL A 103 -7.41 8.18 9.79
CA VAL A 103 -7.95 7.76 8.50
C VAL A 103 -8.32 8.98 7.68
N ASN A 104 -7.75 9.08 6.48
CA ASN A 104 -7.99 10.13 5.51
C ASN A 104 -8.56 9.56 4.21
N ALA A 105 -9.43 10.32 3.57
CA ALA A 105 -10.06 9.97 2.31
C ALA A 105 -9.63 10.96 1.23
N GLU A 106 -9.21 10.44 0.08
CA GLU A 106 -8.81 11.23 -1.08
C GLU A 106 -9.54 10.73 -2.32
N LEU A 107 -9.83 11.62 -3.27
CA LEU A 107 -10.27 11.19 -4.58
C LEU A 107 -9.10 10.63 -5.36
N SER A 108 -9.35 9.52 -6.05
CA SER A 108 -8.40 8.93 -6.97
C SER A 108 -8.02 9.93 -8.07
N PRO A 109 -6.73 10.04 -8.42
CA PRO A 109 -6.32 10.79 -9.59
C PRO A 109 -6.84 10.12 -10.87
N VAL A 110 -6.91 10.89 -11.95
CA VAL A 110 -7.27 10.40 -13.27
C VAL A 110 -6.05 9.69 -13.87
N ALA A 111 -5.91 8.39 -13.59
CA ALA A 111 -4.84 7.55 -14.13
C ALA A 111 -5.37 6.15 -14.48
N ALA A 112 -4.77 5.52 -15.51
CA ALA A 112 -5.21 4.23 -16.05
C ALA A 112 -5.32 3.11 -14.99
N THR A 113 -4.48 3.18 -13.97
CA THR A 113 -4.45 2.29 -12.81
C THR A 113 -5.79 2.21 -12.05
N PHE A 114 -6.60 3.28 -12.12
CA PHE A 114 -7.86 3.41 -11.41
C PHE A 114 -9.09 3.24 -12.32
N ASN A 115 -8.86 2.92 -13.59
CA ASN A 115 -9.95 2.65 -14.53
C ASN A 115 -10.64 1.34 -14.16
N ASN A 116 -11.91 1.23 -14.58
CA ASN A 116 -12.62 -0.03 -14.49
C ASN A 116 -11.93 -1.06 -15.40
N PRO A 117 -11.41 -2.19 -14.89
CA PRO A 117 -10.67 -3.16 -15.71
C PRO A 117 -11.51 -3.85 -16.78
N TYR A 118 -12.85 -3.72 -16.72
CA TYR A 118 -13.77 -4.31 -17.69
C TYR A 118 -14.13 -3.37 -18.86
N PHE A 119 -13.73 -2.08 -18.82
CA PHE A 119 -14.05 -1.09 -19.86
C PHE A 119 -12.84 -0.26 -20.27
#